data_AF-A0A5C0VID9-F1
#
_entry.id   AF-A0A5C0VID9-F1
#
_cell.length_a   1.000
_cell.length_b   1.000
_cell.length_c   1.000
_cell.angle_alpha   90.00
_cell.angle_beta   90.00
_cell.angle_gamma   90.00
#
_symmetry.space_group_name_H-M   'P 1'
#
loop_
_entity.id
_entity.type
_entity.pdbx_description
1 polymer ?
#
loop_
_entity_poly.entity_id
_entity_poly.type
_entity_poly.pdbx_seq_one_letter_code
_entity_poly.pdbx_strand_id
1 'polypeptide(L)'
;MKKVIIVLLSLIYSITAYSQDILAGIWKYQNNSEVFIVNIWKVTDGYRGHYKKITVDVNGNQVSVVYDSNKEIGDTGHNWPSTISAGSLSQDYSTGGTIYDNTVTNSPNAGGFIEGLCRIKILNPNCYNSNGNTCALQAEWMVKRGPGLYNPAEPPYSVPTNIILTKQ
;
A
#
# COMPACT_ATOMS: atom_id res chain seq x y z
N MET A 1 29.39 9.50 -48.67
CA MET A 1 28.72 9.94 -47.43
C MET A 1 27.75 8.84 -47.00
N LYS A 2 28.07 8.09 -45.94
CA LYS A 2 27.26 6.95 -45.46
C LYS A 2 26.08 7.48 -44.66
N LYS A 3 24.85 7.16 -45.09
CA LYS A 3 23.61 7.49 -44.37
C LYS A 3 23.48 6.52 -43.19
N VAL A 4 23.54 7.03 -41.97
CA VAL A 4 23.25 6.28 -40.75
C VAL A 4 21.74 6.32 -40.54
N ILE A 5 21.10 5.16 -40.61
CA ILE A 5 19.68 5.00 -40.28
C ILE A 5 19.61 4.73 -38.78
N ILE A 6 19.01 5.66 -38.02
CA ILE A 6 18.71 5.48 -36.61
C ILE A 6 17.34 4.81 -36.53
N VAL A 7 17.32 3.55 -36.11
CA VAL A 7 16.08 2.82 -35.80
C VAL A 7 15.73 3.13 -34.35
N LEU A 8 14.67 3.90 -34.12
CA LEU A 8 14.05 4.01 -32.80
C LEU A 8 13.22 2.75 -32.54
N LEU A 9 13.70 1.87 -31.66
CA LEU A 9 12.88 0.82 -31.05
C LEU A 9 12.05 1.47 -29.93
N SER A 10 10.75 1.65 -30.14
CA SER A 10 9.82 1.97 -29.06
C SER A 10 9.43 0.67 -28.34
N LEU A 11 9.83 0.55 -27.06
CA LEU A 11 9.33 -0.48 -26.16
C LEU A 11 7.85 -0.23 -25.89
N ILE A 12 6.98 -1.10 -26.41
CA ILE A 12 5.57 -1.12 -26.05
C ILE A 12 5.48 -1.89 -24.73
N TYR A 13 5.41 -1.18 -23.61
CA TYR A 13 5.03 -1.79 -22.34
C TYR A 13 3.55 -2.20 -22.43
N SER A 14 3.30 -3.51 -22.41
CA SER A 14 1.95 -4.05 -22.27
C SER A 14 1.40 -3.64 -20.89
N ILE A 15 0.54 -2.63 -20.87
CA ILE A 15 -0.23 -2.27 -19.68
C ILE A 15 -1.24 -3.41 -19.50
N THR A 16 -1.02 -4.31 -18.55
CA THR A 16 -2.11 -5.17 -18.08
C THR A 16 -3.18 -4.24 -17.55
N ALA A 17 -4.32 -4.19 -18.23
CA ALA A 17 -5.50 -3.49 -17.78
C ALA A 17 -5.95 -4.15 -16.46
N TYR A 18 -5.43 -3.63 -15.36
CA TYR A 18 -6.01 -3.89 -14.05
C TYR A 18 -7.49 -3.51 -14.18
N SER A 19 -8.37 -4.42 -13.77
CA SER A 19 -9.74 -4.06 -13.44
C SER A 19 -9.69 -2.71 -12.72
N GLN A 20 -10.26 -1.68 -13.34
CA GLN A 20 -10.40 -0.37 -12.73
C GLN A 20 -11.41 -0.60 -11.61
N ASP A 21 -10.89 -0.87 -10.42
CA ASP A 21 -11.62 -1.00 -9.18
C ASP A 21 -11.33 0.25 -8.34
N ILE A 22 -12.38 0.78 -7.71
CA ILE A 22 -12.29 2.05 -6.98
C ILE A 22 -11.22 2.02 -5.89
N LEU A 23 -11.00 0.87 -5.25
CA LEU A 23 -10.01 0.70 -4.18
C LEU A 23 -8.67 0.15 -4.68
N ALA A 24 -8.65 -0.68 -5.72
CA ALA A 24 -7.39 -1.20 -6.26
C ALA A 24 -6.51 -0.08 -6.84
N GLY A 25 -5.21 -0.11 -6.56
CA GLY A 25 -4.22 0.86 -7.02
C GLY A 25 -3.28 1.31 -5.91
N ILE A 26 -2.51 2.36 -6.23
CA ILE A 26 -1.53 2.97 -5.33
C ILE A 26 -2.17 4.16 -4.63
N TRP A 27 -2.03 4.18 -3.32
CA TRP A 27 -2.53 5.21 -2.42
C TRP A 27 -1.37 5.81 -1.65
N LYS A 28 -1.37 7.14 -1.48
CA LYS A 28 -0.30 7.85 -0.76
C LYS A 28 -0.86 8.76 0.32
N TYR A 29 -0.15 8.82 1.43
CA TYR A 29 -0.25 9.88 2.44
C TYR A 29 1.15 10.47 2.63
N GLN A 30 1.27 11.79 2.53
CA GLN A 30 2.54 12.48 2.72
C GLN A 30 2.47 13.38 3.95
N ASN A 31 3.49 13.28 4.79
CA ASN A 31 3.71 14.15 5.93
C ASN A 31 5.16 14.67 5.87
N ASN A 32 5.33 15.93 5.48
CA ASN A 32 6.63 16.54 5.19
C ASN A 32 7.43 15.71 4.16
N SER A 33 8.63 15.28 4.53
CA SER A 33 9.52 14.44 3.71
C SER A 33 9.20 12.95 3.81
N GLU A 34 8.22 12.51 4.59
CA GLU A 34 7.83 11.09 4.66
C GLU A 34 6.58 10.83 3.81
N VAL A 35 6.61 9.75 3.04
CA VAL A 35 5.46 9.28 2.26
C VAL A 35 5.14 7.85 2.64
N PHE A 36 3.94 7.65 3.15
CA PHE A 36 3.34 6.33 3.35
C PHE A 36 2.58 5.93 2.09
N ILE A 37 2.86 4.74 1.59
CA ILE A 37 2.35 4.23 0.32
C ILE A 37 1.67 2.89 0.59
N VAL A 38 0.44 2.73 0.10
CA VAL A 38 -0.31 1.47 0.14
C VAL A 38 -0.61 1.05 -1.28
N ASN A 39 -0.25 -0.19 -1.63
CA ASN A 39 -0.62 -0.79 -2.91
C ASN A 39 -1.68 -1.87 -2.64
N ILE A 40 -2.86 -1.70 -3.21
CA ILE A 40 -4.01 -2.60 -3.03
C ILE A 40 -4.36 -3.21 -4.37
N TRP A 41 -4.60 -4.52 -4.41
CA TRP A 41 -5.12 -5.20 -5.59
C TRP A 41 -6.37 -6.01 -5.26
N LYS A 42 -7.26 -6.09 -6.25
CA LYS A 42 -8.49 -6.88 -6.17
C LYS A 42 -8.16 -8.37 -6.28
N VAL A 43 -8.82 -9.17 -5.45
CA VAL A 43 -8.88 -10.64 -5.57
C VAL A 43 -10.33 -11.09 -5.57
N THR A 44 -10.60 -12.37 -5.84
CA THR A 44 -11.96 -12.93 -5.92
C THR A 44 -12.82 -12.56 -4.72
N ASP A 45 -12.27 -12.68 -3.50
CA ASP A 45 -13.04 -12.54 -2.25
C ASP A 45 -12.85 -11.19 -1.56
N GLY A 46 -12.22 -10.20 -2.21
CA GLY A 46 -11.94 -8.91 -1.57
C GLY A 46 -10.69 -8.24 -2.10
N TYR A 47 -9.82 -7.82 -1.20
CA TYR A 47 -8.60 -7.07 -1.51
C TYR A 47 -7.40 -7.62 -0.75
N ARG A 48 -6.25 -7.52 -1.40
CA ARG A 48 -4.94 -7.81 -0.83
C ARG A 48 -4.04 -6.60 -1.02
N GLY A 49 -2.99 -6.49 -0.23
CA GLY A 49 -2.11 -5.33 -0.32
C GLY A 49 -0.78 -5.46 0.38
N HIS A 50 0.11 -4.53 0.04
CA HIS A 50 1.34 -4.21 0.74
C HIS A 50 1.38 -2.72 1.05
N TYR A 51 2.25 -2.34 1.99
CA TYR A 51 2.51 -0.94 2.31
C TYR A 51 4.01 -0.72 2.49
N LYS A 52 4.43 0.53 2.32
CA LYS A 52 5.80 0.96 2.59
C LYS A 52 5.83 2.41 3.05
N LYS A 53 6.91 2.79 3.72
CA LYS A 53 7.22 4.20 4.01
C LYS A 53 8.55 4.53 3.36
N ILE A 54 8.58 5.67 2.68
CA ILE A 54 9.78 6.22 2.05
C ILE A 54 10.03 7.64 2.56
N THR A 55 11.25 8.11 2.40
CA THR A 55 11.55 9.54 2.46
C THR A 55 11.70 10.12 1.06
N VAL A 56 11.32 11.38 0.89
CA VAL A 56 11.44 12.13 -0.36
C VAL A 56 12.23 13.42 -0.17
N ASP A 57 12.87 13.88 -1.24
CA ASP A 57 13.52 15.19 -1.31
C ASP A 57 12.50 16.31 -1.51
N VAL A 58 12.98 17.56 -1.58
CA VAL A 58 12.15 18.75 -1.82
C VAL A 58 11.42 18.74 -3.16
N ASN A 59 11.85 17.89 -4.11
CA ASN A 59 11.26 17.72 -5.43
C ASN A 59 10.29 16.53 -5.49
N GLY A 60 10.09 15.81 -4.38
CA GLY A 60 9.25 14.62 -4.30
C GLY A 60 9.91 13.34 -4.83
N ASN A 61 11.22 13.35 -5.10
CA ASN A 61 11.94 12.14 -5.51
C ASN A 61 12.23 11.27 -4.28
N GLN A 62 12.08 9.96 -4.43
CA GLN A 62 12.44 9.02 -3.37
C GLN A 62 13.93 9.10 -3.03
N VAL A 63 14.25 9.32 -1.76
CA VAL A 63 15.61 9.35 -1.21
C VAL A 63 15.96 8.03 -0.54
N SER A 64 15.05 7.49 0.28
CA SER A 64 15.27 6.22 0.98
C SER A 64 13.97 5.47 1.24
N VAL A 65 14.08 4.16 1.49
CA VAL A 65 12.99 3.34 2.01
C VAL A 65 13.19 3.23 3.51
N VAL A 66 12.19 3.67 4.29
CA VAL A 66 12.19 3.55 5.76
C VAL A 66 11.81 2.13 6.15
N TYR A 67 10.75 1.60 5.53
CA TYR A 67 10.36 0.20 5.63
C TYR A 67 9.51 -0.21 4.43
N ASP A 68 9.52 -1.51 4.10
CA ASP A 68 8.70 -2.12 3.06
C ASP A 68 8.11 -3.43 3.60
N SER A 69 6.79 -3.58 3.52
CA SER A 69 6.11 -4.81 3.94
C SER A 69 6.30 -5.95 2.92
N ASN A 70 6.63 -5.63 1.67
CA ASN A 70 7.03 -6.58 0.63
C ASN A 70 8.54 -6.84 0.71
N LYS A 71 9.00 -7.40 1.83
CA LYS A 71 10.40 -7.76 2.07
C LYS A 71 10.61 -9.26 2.05
N GLU A 72 11.85 -9.69 1.86
CA GLU A 72 12.23 -11.10 1.95
C GLU A 72 11.97 -11.67 3.37
N ILE A 73 11.54 -12.93 3.43
CA ILE A 73 11.40 -13.67 4.69
C ILE A 73 12.78 -14.28 5.00
N GLY A 74 13.55 -13.63 5.88
CA GLY A 74 14.93 -14.08 6.15
C GLY A 74 15.74 -14.11 4.85
N ASP A 75 16.47 -15.20 4.63
CA ASP A 75 17.28 -15.45 3.42
C ASP A 75 16.66 -16.56 2.53
N THR A 76 15.33 -16.59 2.42
CA THR A 76 14.59 -17.66 1.73
C THR A 76 14.50 -17.48 0.21
N GLY A 77 14.88 -16.31 -0.33
CA GLY A 77 14.60 -15.91 -1.70
C GLY A 77 13.12 -15.60 -1.98
N HIS A 78 12.27 -15.62 -0.96
CA HIS A 78 10.83 -15.39 -1.07
C HIS A 78 10.39 -14.18 -0.24
N ASN A 79 9.60 -13.30 -0.86
CA ASN A 79 9.01 -12.18 -0.16
C ASN A 79 7.83 -12.59 0.71
N TRP A 80 7.57 -11.78 1.73
CA TRP A 80 6.38 -11.85 2.55
C TRP A 80 5.13 -11.88 1.66
N PRO A 81 4.14 -12.75 1.97
CA PRO A 81 2.85 -12.68 1.31
C PRO A 81 2.16 -11.34 1.63
N SER A 82 1.04 -11.06 0.96
CA SER A 82 0.25 -9.85 1.17
C SER A 82 0.04 -9.56 2.67
N THR A 83 0.45 -8.37 3.10
CA THR A 83 0.31 -7.97 4.50
C THR A 83 -1.05 -7.35 4.81
N ILE A 84 -1.88 -7.07 3.80
CA ILE A 84 -3.26 -6.59 3.95
C ILE A 84 -4.21 -7.65 3.39
N SER A 85 -5.28 -7.94 4.12
CA SER A 85 -6.36 -8.82 3.70
C SER A 85 -7.70 -8.22 4.11
N ALA A 86 -8.44 -7.65 3.15
CA ALA A 86 -9.73 -7.02 3.39
C ALA A 86 -10.84 -7.69 2.58
N GLY A 87 -12.07 -7.64 3.09
CA GLY A 87 -13.25 -8.15 2.39
C GLY A 87 -13.63 -7.29 1.17
N SER A 88 -14.71 -7.66 0.50
CA SER A 88 -15.28 -6.84 -0.57
C SER A 88 -15.78 -5.49 -0.06
N LEU A 89 -15.80 -4.50 -0.95
CA LEU A 89 -16.29 -3.17 -0.64
C LEU A 89 -17.80 -3.22 -0.37
N SER A 90 -18.24 -2.62 0.73
CA SER A 90 -19.66 -2.48 1.05
C SER A 90 -20.33 -1.40 0.19
N GLN A 91 -21.65 -1.29 0.28
CA GLN A 91 -22.42 -0.23 -0.39
C GLN A 91 -22.00 1.18 0.05
N ASP A 92 -21.50 1.32 1.29
CA ASP A 92 -20.99 2.58 1.84
C ASP A 92 -19.53 2.88 1.45
N TYR A 93 -19.02 2.20 0.43
CA TYR A 93 -17.64 2.27 -0.03
C TYR A 93 -16.60 2.05 1.08
N SER A 94 -16.92 1.14 2.01
CA SER A 94 -16.06 0.78 3.13
C SER A 94 -15.68 -0.70 3.03
N THR A 95 -14.46 -1.03 3.43
CA THR A 95 -14.05 -2.42 3.68
C THR A 95 -13.21 -2.49 4.95
N GLY A 96 -13.13 -3.67 5.54
CA GLY A 96 -12.31 -3.96 6.69
C GLY A 96 -11.66 -5.33 6.58
N GLY A 97 -10.66 -5.56 7.42
CA GLY A 97 -9.97 -6.83 7.49
C GLY A 97 -8.73 -6.77 8.37
N THR A 98 -7.75 -7.61 8.06
CA THR A 98 -6.51 -7.72 8.83
C THR A 98 -5.34 -7.06 8.09
N ILE A 99 -4.39 -6.58 8.88
CA ILE A 99 -3.12 -6.06 8.42
C ILE A 99 -2.01 -6.56 9.33
N TYR A 100 -0.95 -7.11 8.74
CA TYR A 100 0.22 -7.58 9.47
C TYR A 100 1.31 -6.52 9.39
N ASP A 101 1.71 -6.00 10.56
CA ASP A 101 2.89 -5.19 10.67
C ASP A 101 4.13 -6.08 10.79
N ASN A 102 4.63 -6.51 9.63
CA ASN A 102 5.90 -7.21 9.51
C ASN A 102 7.08 -6.24 9.42
N THR A 103 6.87 -4.92 9.54
CA THR A 103 7.93 -3.90 9.43
C THR A 103 8.49 -3.47 10.78
N VAL A 104 7.85 -3.87 11.87
CA VAL A 104 8.40 -3.71 13.22
C VAL A 104 9.79 -4.32 13.35
N THR A 105 10.61 -3.74 14.22
CA THR A 105 11.93 -4.28 14.54
C THR A 105 11.79 -5.73 15.00
N ASN A 106 12.54 -6.64 14.36
CA ASN A 106 12.62 -8.03 14.79
C ASN A 106 13.04 -8.05 16.26
N SER A 107 12.14 -8.47 17.12
CA SER A 107 12.41 -8.70 18.54
C SER A 107 11.98 -10.11 18.89
N PRO A 108 12.60 -10.77 19.88
CA PRO A 108 12.12 -12.05 20.40
C PRO A 108 10.67 -12.00 20.91
N ASN A 109 10.13 -10.79 21.11
CA ASN A 109 8.83 -10.52 21.72
C ASN A 109 7.71 -10.26 20.72
N ALA A 110 8.04 -10.04 19.43
CA ALA A 110 7.08 -9.97 18.33
C ALA A 110 7.34 -11.19 17.46
N GLY A 111 6.37 -12.08 17.24
CA GLY A 111 6.53 -13.35 16.51
C GLY A 111 6.83 -13.21 15.02
N GLY A 112 7.64 -12.23 14.62
CA GLY A 112 7.95 -11.83 13.24
C GLY A 112 7.06 -10.69 12.71
N PHE A 113 5.94 -10.39 13.37
CA PHE A 113 5.00 -9.34 13.00
C PHE A 113 4.05 -8.99 14.15
N ILE A 114 3.33 -7.87 14.03
CA ILE A 114 2.20 -7.51 14.90
C ILE A 114 0.92 -7.55 14.08
N GLU A 115 -0.08 -8.32 14.52
CA GLU A 115 -1.40 -8.34 13.86
C GLU A 115 -2.19 -7.07 14.20
N GLY A 116 -2.87 -6.54 13.18
CA GLY A 116 -3.74 -5.38 13.25
C GLY A 116 -5.03 -5.59 12.48
N LEU A 117 -5.98 -4.71 12.76
CA LEU A 117 -7.24 -4.57 12.03
C LEU A 117 -7.19 -3.30 11.20
N CYS A 118 -7.49 -3.40 9.92
CA CYS A 118 -7.57 -2.25 9.01
C CYS A 118 -9.01 -1.97 8.59
N ARG A 119 -9.33 -0.69 8.41
CA ARG A 119 -10.55 -0.20 7.77
C ARG A 119 -10.17 0.85 6.73
N ILE A 120 -10.77 0.74 5.56
CA ILE A 120 -10.62 1.70 4.48
C ILE A 120 -11.99 2.16 4.03
N LYS A 121 -12.21 3.47 3.94
CA LYS A 121 -13.46 4.06 3.46
C LYS A 121 -13.19 5.11 2.40
N ILE A 122 -13.74 4.96 1.20
CA ILE A 122 -13.69 6.00 0.17
C ILE A 122 -14.55 7.18 0.63
N LEU A 123 -14.00 8.39 0.56
CA LEU A 123 -14.65 9.61 1.04
C LEU A 123 -15.43 10.35 -0.04
N ASN A 124 -14.96 10.27 -1.27
CA ASN A 124 -15.49 11.00 -2.43
C ASN A 124 -15.66 10.06 -3.64
N PRO A 125 -16.54 9.04 -3.55
CA PRO A 125 -16.69 8.03 -4.60
C PRO A 125 -17.13 8.61 -5.95
N ASN A 126 -17.73 9.80 -5.96
CA ASN A 126 -18.07 10.55 -7.17
C ASN A 126 -16.84 11.04 -7.97
N CYS A 127 -15.64 11.07 -7.37
CA CYS A 127 -14.39 11.33 -8.11
C CYS A 127 -13.95 10.13 -8.95
N TYR A 128 -14.50 8.94 -8.71
CA TYR A 128 -14.10 7.72 -9.40
C TYR A 128 -14.85 7.54 -10.72
N ASN A 129 -14.09 7.22 -11.76
CA ASN A 129 -14.62 6.78 -13.06
C ASN A 129 -13.66 5.73 -13.62
N SER A 130 -14.21 4.66 -14.22
CA SER A 130 -13.45 3.56 -14.82
C SER A 130 -12.51 3.98 -15.94
N ASN A 131 -12.72 5.17 -16.50
CA ASN A 131 -11.89 5.76 -17.55
C ASN A 131 -10.84 6.76 -17.00
N GLY A 132 -10.76 6.92 -15.68
CA GLY A 132 -9.88 7.87 -14.99
C GLY A 132 -10.65 8.80 -14.05
N ASN A 133 -10.03 9.14 -12.92
CA ASN A 133 -10.68 9.95 -11.88
C ASN A 133 -10.87 11.40 -12.33
N THR A 134 -12.01 11.99 -11.99
CA THR A 134 -12.34 13.41 -12.29
C THR A 134 -11.72 14.38 -11.28
N CYS A 135 -11.36 13.88 -10.10
CA CYS A 135 -10.67 14.58 -9.03
C CYS A 135 -9.79 13.59 -8.24
N ALA A 136 -8.95 14.11 -7.35
CA ALA A 136 -8.13 13.28 -6.46
C ALA A 136 -9.04 12.39 -5.59
N LEU A 137 -9.03 11.07 -5.83
CA LEU A 137 -9.82 10.13 -5.05
C LEU A 137 -9.16 9.95 -3.67
N GLN A 138 -9.97 10.03 -2.62
CA GLN A 138 -9.53 10.02 -1.24
C GLN A 138 -10.16 8.88 -0.46
N ALA A 139 -9.38 8.30 0.45
CA ALA A 139 -9.84 7.26 1.36
C ALA A 139 -9.37 7.54 2.79
N GLU A 140 -10.25 7.36 3.75
CA GLU A 140 -9.86 7.27 5.16
C GLU A 140 -9.19 5.93 5.40
N TRP A 141 -8.02 5.97 6.03
CA TRP A 141 -7.24 4.81 6.44
C TRP A 141 -7.16 4.77 7.95
N MET A 142 -7.69 3.70 8.54
CA MET A 142 -7.63 3.43 9.96
C MET A 142 -7.05 2.05 10.20
N VAL A 143 -6.02 2.00 11.04
CA VAL A 143 -5.47 0.75 11.55
C VAL A 143 -5.42 0.81 13.07
N LYS A 144 -5.70 -0.32 13.69
CA LYS A 144 -5.45 -0.52 15.12
C LYS A 144 -4.80 -1.87 15.32
N ARG A 145 -3.98 -1.97 16.37
CA ARG A 145 -3.46 -3.25 16.81
C ARG A 145 -4.60 -4.22 17.12
N GLY A 146 -4.41 -5.49 16.78
CA GLY A 146 -5.38 -6.55 17.07
C GLY A 146 -5.58 -6.72 18.59
N PRO A 147 -6.77 -7.15 19.03
CA PRO A 147 -6.99 -7.48 20.43
C PRO A 147 -6.22 -8.74 20.82
N GLY A 148 -5.76 -8.83 22.06
CA GLY A 148 -5.09 -10.03 22.56
C GLY A 148 -4.14 -9.74 23.72
N LEU A 149 -3.51 -10.81 24.23
CA LEU A 149 -2.38 -10.69 25.15
C LEU A 149 -1.16 -10.20 24.37
N TYR A 150 -0.41 -9.29 24.99
CA TYR A 150 0.81 -8.77 24.40
C TYR A 150 1.95 -8.75 25.39
N ASN A 151 3.16 -8.89 24.86
CA ASN A 151 4.35 -8.63 25.64
C ASN A 151 4.47 -7.12 25.86
N PRO A 152 4.64 -6.63 27.11
CA PRO A 152 4.88 -5.20 27.37
C PRO A 152 6.12 -4.63 26.68
N ALA A 153 7.08 -5.50 26.32
CA ALA A 153 8.29 -5.15 25.59
C ALA A 153 8.18 -5.37 24.06
N GLU A 154 6.96 -5.59 23.53
CA GLU A 154 6.74 -5.60 22.09
C GLU A 154 6.95 -4.19 21.49
N PRO A 155 7.58 -4.06 20.32
CA PRO A 155 7.76 -2.77 19.65
C PRO A 155 6.43 -2.09 19.32
N PRO A 156 6.43 -0.75 19.15
CA PRO A 156 5.25 -0.01 18.73
C PRO A 156 4.84 -0.40 17.30
N TYR A 157 3.54 -0.27 17.03
CA TYR A 157 2.99 -0.45 15.70
C TYR A 157 3.50 0.65 14.76
N SER A 158 4.09 0.26 13.63
CA SER A 158 4.77 1.13 12.66
C SER A 158 3.82 1.71 11.62
N VAL A 159 2.69 1.04 11.34
CA VAL A 159 1.73 1.49 10.34
C VAL A 159 0.94 2.71 10.85
N PRO A 160 0.94 3.84 10.12
CA PRO A 160 0.18 5.02 10.52
C PRO A 160 -1.34 4.74 10.46
N THR A 161 -2.09 5.51 11.25
CA THR A 161 -3.55 5.40 11.38
C THR A 161 -4.19 6.78 11.42
N ASN A 162 -5.49 6.86 11.16
CA ASN A 162 -6.26 8.11 11.11
C ASN A 162 -5.70 9.11 10.09
N ILE A 163 -5.38 8.62 8.89
CA ILE A 163 -4.84 9.44 7.79
C ILE A 163 -5.78 9.40 6.59
N ILE A 164 -5.64 10.41 5.72
CA ILE A 164 -6.32 10.44 4.42
C ILE A 164 -5.33 10.07 3.34
N LEU A 165 -5.60 8.95 2.68
CA LEU A 165 -4.87 8.49 1.51
C LEU A 165 -5.44 9.15 0.24
N THR A 166 -4.57 9.46 -0.70
CA THR A 166 -4.94 9.94 -2.05
C THR A 166 -4.48 8.95 -3.11
N LYS A 167 -5.37 8.57 -4.03
CA LYS A 167 -5.06 7.66 -5.15
C LYS A 167 -4.15 8.36 -6.17
N GLN A 168 -3.19 7.63 -6.71
CA GLN A 168 -2.23 8.10 -7.73
C GLN A 168 -2.68 7.74 -9.14
#